data_AF-A0A453S8L8-F1
#
_entry.id   AF-A0A453S8L8-F1
#
_cell.length_a   1.000
_cell.length_b   1.000
_cell.length_c   1.000
_cell.angle_alpha   90.00
_cell.angle_beta   90.00
_cell.angle_gamma   90.00
#
_symmetry.space_group_name_H-M   'P 1'
#
loop_
_entity.id
_entity.type
_entity.pdbx_description
1 polymer ?
#
loop_
_entity_poly.entity_id
_entity_poly.type
_entity_poly.pdbx_seq_one_letter_code
_entity_poly.pdbx_strand_id
1 'polypeptide(L)'
;SGLGLLVLIDIVHSYASADEMVGLSLFDGSNDCYFHSGKRGHHKYWGTRMFKYDDVDVLHFLLSNLSWWVTEYKIDGFQFHSLSSMLYTHNGFSTFTGAIEEYCNQYVDKDALIYLILANEMLHELHPDIITIAEDATYYPGLCEPTTQGGLGFDYW
;
A
#
# COMPACT_ATOMS: atom_id res chain seq x y z
N SER A 1 -8.30 -27.79 -14.01
CA SER A 1 -7.43 -26.92 -14.82
C SER A 1 -8.30 -25.90 -15.53
N GLY A 2 -8.02 -24.60 -15.35
CA GLY A 2 -8.78 -23.48 -15.90
C GLY A 2 -8.35 -23.06 -17.31
N LEU A 3 -8.72 -21.86 -17.73
CA LEU A 3 -8.46 -21.30 -19.07
C LEU A 3 -7.02 -20.82 -19.31
N GLY A 4 -6.12 -20.92 -18.33
CA GLY A 4 -4.75 -20.40 -18.43
C GLY A 4 -4.67 -18.86 -18.40
N LEU A 5 -5.65 -18.23 -17.75
CA LEU A 5 -5.70 -16.78 -17.54
C LEU A 5 -5.10 -16.44 -16.19
N LEU A 6 -4.31 -15.37 -16.15
CA LEU A 6 -3.88 -14.75 -14.90
C LEU A 6 -5.00 -13.86 -14.36
N VAL A 7 -5.22 -13.94 -13.05
CA VAL A 7 -6.20 -13.15 -12.31
C VAL A 7 -5.46 -12.27 -11.33
N LEU A 8 -5.45 -10.97 -11.60
CA LEU A 8 -4.98 -9.96 -10.66
C LEU A 8 -6.18 -9.23 -10.05
N ILE A 9 -6.04 -8.80 -8.80
CA ILE A 9 -7.05 -7.96 -8.14
C ILE A 9 -6.47 -6.60 -7.78
N ASP A 10 -7.30 -5.58 -7.86
CA ASP A 10 -6.97 -4.27 -7.29
C ASP A 10 -7.02 -4.37 -5.75
N ILE A 11 -5.88 -4.11 -5.11
CA ILE A 11 -5.77 -4.08 -3.65
C ILE A 11 -5.68 -2.63 -3.16
N VAL A 12 -6.69 -2.23 -2.37
CA VAL A 12 -6.81 -0.87 -1.85
C VAL A 12 -6.32 -0.84 -0.40
N HIS A 13 -5.00 -0.78 -0.24
CA HIS A 13 -4.37 -0.59 1.07
C HIS A 13 -3.91 0.85 1.30
N SER A 14 -4.18 1.75 0.35
CA SER A 14 -3.80 3.16 0.43
C SER A 14 -4.68 4.00 1.34
N TYR A 15 -5.91 3.55 1.58
CA TYR A 15 -6.88 4.18 2.47
C TYR A 15 -8.04 3.22 2.75
N ALA A 16 -8.94 3.59 3.66
CA ALA A 16 -10.21 2.92 3.88
C ALA A 16 -11.38 3.93 3.91
N SER A 17 -12.60 3.41 3.77
CA SER A 17 -13.82 4.22 3.95
C SER A 17 -13.83 4.89 5.33
N ALA A 18 -14.32 6.13 5.39
CA ALA A 18 -14.56 6.84 6.65
C ALA A 18 -15.92 6.52 7.29
N ASP A 19 -16.67 5.57 6.72
CA ASP A 19 -17.93 5.10 7.29
C ASP A 19 -17.70 4.40 8.65
N GLU A 20 -18.27 4.99 9.70
CA GLU A 20 -18.16 4.52 11.09
C GLU A 20 -19.18 3.43 11.44
N MET A 21 -20.20 3.23 10.60
CA MET A 21 -21.29 2.27 10.89
C MET A 21 -20.98 0.87 10.35
N VAL A 22 -20.27 0.79 9.22
CA VAL A 22 -20.02 -0.49 8.52
C VAL A 22 -18.56 -0.68 8.06
N GLY A 23 -17.67 0.25 8.38
CA GLY A 23 -16.27 0.22 8.01
C GLY A 23 -15.31 0.03 9.18
N LEU A 24 -14.01 0.20 8.90
CA LEU A 24 -12.95 0.16 9.91
C LEU A 24 -12.83 1.46 10.71
N SER A 25 -13.52 2.53 10.29
CA SER A 25 -13.48 3.83 10.97
C SER A 25 -14.14 3.70 12.35
N LEU A 26 -13.44 4.15 13.41
CA LEU A 26 -13.89 4.00 14.80
C LEU A 26 -14.23 2.56 15.21
N PHE A 27 -13.54 1.57 14.65
CA PHE A 27 -13.88 0.15 14.83
C PHE A 27 -14.01 -0.30 16.29
N ASP A 28 -13.15 0.16 17.19
CA ASP A 28 -13.19 -0.12 18.63
C ASP A 28 -13.71 1.07 19.47
N GLY A 29 -14.29 2.08 18.80
CA GLY A 29 -14.69 3.35 19.40
C GLY A 29 -13.56 4.37 19.55
N SER A 30 -12.30 4.01 19.27
CA SER A 30 -11.15 4.93 19.23
C SER A 30 -10.88 5.43 17.81
N ASN A 31 -10.26 6.61 17.71
CA ASN A 31 -9.93 7.18 16.41
C ASN A 31 -8.62 6.65 15.80
N ASP A 32 -7.86 5.86 16.55
CA ASP A 32 -6.50 5.46 16.26
C ASP A 32 -6.29 3.92 16.26
N CYS A 33 -7.39 3.15 16.17
CA CYS A 33 -7.35 1.68 16.08
C CYS A 33 -6.60 1.18 14.85
N TYR A 34 -7.00 1.58 13.63
CA TYR A 34 -6.37 1.20 12.36
C TYR A 34 -5.68 2.36 11.65
N PHE A 35 -5.91 3.59 12.09
CA PHE A 35 -5.60 4.80 11.33
C PHE A 35 -4.80 5.78 12.16
N HIS A 36 -4.06 6.66 11.51
CA HIS A 36 -3.50 7.81 12.21
C HIS A 36 -4.61 8.72 12.77
N SER A 37 -4.27 9.53 13.77
CA SER A 37 -5.15 10.57 14.29
C SER A 37 -4.89 11.93 13.62
N GLY A 38 -5.80 12.89 13.84
CA GLY A 38 -5.66 14.26 13.31
C GLY A 38 -5.63 14.34 11.78
N LYS A 39 -4.83 15.27 11.25
CA LYS A 39 -4.73 15.51 9.80
C LYS A 39 -4.09 14.34 9.04
N ARG A 40 -3.13 13.63 9.64
CA ARG A 40 -2.47 12.47 9.01
C ARG A 40 -3.43 11.30 8.82
N GLY A 41 -4.43 11.18 9.68
CA GLY A 41 -5.47 10.15 9.61
C GLY A 41 -6.47 10.25 8.48
N HIS A 42 -6.43 11.33 7.70
CA HIS A 42 -7.43 11.63 6.69
C HIS A 42 -6.79 12.00 5.36
N HIS A 43 -7.29 11.39 4.29
CA HIS A 43 -6.93 11.76 2.94
C HIS A 43 -7.53 13.13 2.60
N LYS A 44 -6.70 14.12 2.31
CA LYS A 44 -7.11 15.53 2.19
C LYS A 44 -8.25 15.76 1.19
N TYR A 45 -8.24 15.05 0.07
CA TYR A 45 -9.19 15.27 -1.04
C TYR A 45 -10.31 14.23 -1.14
N TRP A 46 -10.15 13.08 -0.49
CA TRP A 46 -11.09 11.96 -0.64
C TRP A 46 -11.93 11.75 0.61
N GLY A 47 -11.52 12.34 1.75
CA GLY A 47 -12.23 12.17 3.01
C GLY A 47 -12.13 10.74 3.57
N THR A 48 -11.22 9.92 3.03
CA THR A 48 -10.96 8.54 3.46
C THR A 48 -9.99 8.51 4.63
N ARG A 49 -9.90 7.35 5.30
CA ARG A 49 -9.03 7.13 6.46
C ARG A 49 -7.68 6.57 6.02
N MET A 50 -6.59 7.07 6.59
CA MET A 50 -5.22 6.67 6.26
C MET A 50 -4.65 5.72 7.33
N PHE A 51 -4.22 4.53 6.90
CA PHE A 51 -3.68 3.50 7.79
C PHE A 51 -2.42 3.98 8.53
N LYS A 52 -2.22 3.46 9.74
CA LYS A 52 -0.97 3.63 10.50
C LYS A 52 -0.02 2.48 10.22
N TYR A 53 0.81 2.64 9.19
CA TYR A 53 1.71 1.57 8.72
C TYR A 53 2.85 1.26 9.72
N ASP A 54 3.03 2.05 10.77
CA ASP A 54 3.98 1.85 11.85
C ASP A 54 3.46 0.92 12.97
N ASP A 55 2.16 0.63 12.96
CA ASP A 55 1.53 -0.23 13.96
C ASP A 55 1.55 -1.70 13.54
N VAL A 56 2.06 -2.55 14.43
CA VAL A 56 2.24 -4.00 14.16
C VAL A 56 0.92 -4.72 13.91
N ASP A 57 -0.16 -4.35 14.60
CA ASP A 57 -1.46 -5.00 14.41
C ASP A 57 -2.07 -4.61 13.06
N VAL A 58 -1.84 -3.36 12.61
CA VAL A 58 -2.23 -2.90 11.27
C VAL A 58 -1.38 -3.55 10.19
N LEU A 59 -0.07 -3.67 10.38
CA LEU A 59 0.81 -4.42 9.47
C LEU A 59 0.36 -5.87 9.34
N HIS A 60 0.10 -6.54 10.46
CA HIS A 60 -0.41 -7.91 10.47
C HIS A 60 -1.74 -8.02 9.72
N PHE A 61 -2.66 -7.08 9.92
CA PHE A 61 -3.94 -7.05 9.21
C PHE A 61 -3.73 -6.95 7.68
N LEU A 62 -2.95 -5.98 7.22
CA LEU A 62 -2.72 -5.74 5.79
C LEU A 62 -1.94 -6.88 5.12
N LEU A 63 -0.85 -7.36 5.74
CA LEU A 63 -0.05 -8.47 5.21
C LEU A 63 -0.85 -9.79 5.20
N SER A 64 -1.61 -10.07 6.26
CA SER A 64 -2.50 -11.24 6.28
C SER A 64 -3.58 -11.15 5.22
N ASN A 65 -4.09 -9.95 4.92
CA ASN A 65 -5.07 -9.76 3.86
C ASN A 65 -4.51 -10.13 2.48
N LEU A 66 -3.27 -9.72 2.18
CA LEU A 66 -2.58 -10.12 0.95
C LEU A 66 -2.45 -11.65 0.86
N SER A 67 -1.92 -12.29 1.91
CA SER A 67 -1.76 -13.75 1.92
C SER A 67 -3.09 -14.50 1.82
N TRP A 68 -4.16 -13.96 2.42
CA TRP A 68 -5.51 -14.54 2.37
C TRP A 68 -6.06 -14.61 0.94
N TRP A 69 -5.93 -13.52 0.17
CA TRP A 69 -6.38 -13.52 -1.22
C TRP A 69 -5.65 -14.58 -2.07
N VAL A 70 -4.32 -14.65 -1.95
CA VAL A 70 -3.53 -15.65 -2.70
C VAL A 70 -3.85 -17.07 -2.24
N THR A 71 -3.99 -17.29 -0.93
CA THR A 71 -4.18 -18.63 -0.36
C THR A 71 -5.59 -19.16 -0.59
N GLU A 72 -6.61 -18.35 -0.36
CA GLU A 72 -8.01 -18.80 -0.42
C GLU A 72 -8.60 -18.70 -1.83
N TYR A 73 -8.23 -17.68 -2.59
CA TYR A 73 -8.82 -17.43 -3.92
C TYR A 73 -7.90 -17.80 -5.07
N LYS A 74 -6.62 -18.12 -4.79
CA LYS A 74 -5.64 -18.55 -5.80
C LYS A 74 -5.49 -17.54 -6.94
N ILE A 75 -5.52 -16.25 -6.60
CA ILE A 75 -5.18 -15.17 -7.53
C ILE A 75 -3.69 -15.22 -7.88
N ASP A 76 -3.33 -14.66 -9.03
CA ASP A 76 -1.97 -14.67 -9.57
C ASP A 76 -1.21 -13.37 -9.25
N GLY A 77 -1.88 -12.37 -8.66
CA GLY A 77 -1.23 -11.12 -8.34
C GLY A 77 -2.13 -10.00 -7.89
N PHE A 78 -1.51 -8.85 -7.65
CA PHE A 78 -2.15 -7.64 -7.18
C PHE A 78 -1.76 -6.44 -8.01
N GLN A 79 -2.71 -5.53 -8.19
CA GLN A 79 -2.44 -4.15 -8.53
C GLN A 79 -2.69 -3.28 -7.29
N PHE A 80 -1.63 -2.69 -6.74
CA PHE A 80 -1.70 -1.85 -5.55
C PHE A 80 -2.20 -0.46 -5.92
N HIS A 81 -3.38 -0.12 -5.40
CA HIS A 81 -4.06 1.11 -5.77
C HIS A 81 -3.46 2.34 -5.07
N SER A 82 -3.13 3.36 -5.86
CA SER A 82 -2.70 4.69 -5.43
C SER A 82 -1.53 4.71 -4.43
N LEU A 83 -0.35 4.24 -4.85
CA LEU A 83 0.85 4.28 -3.99
C LEU A 83 1.22 5.70 -3.58
N SER A 84 1.09 6.69 -4.48
CA SER A 84 1.38 8.09 -4.17
C SER A 84 0.56 8.64 -2.98
N SER A 85 -0.64 8.11 -2.75
CA SER A 85 -1.46 8.45 -1.59
C SER A 85 -0.83 7.96 -0.28
N MET A 86 -0.16 6.81 -0.34
CA MET A 86 0.55 6.19 0.79
C MET A 86 1.91 6.85 1.03
N LEU A 87 2.69 6.98 -0.04
CA LEU A 87 4.11 7.35 0.01
C LEU A 87 4.33 8.79 0.46
N TYR A 88 3.34 9.66 0.34
CA TYR A 88 3.49 11.07 0.66
C TYR A 88 2.35 11.61 1.50
N THR A 89 2.68 12.41 2.50
CA THR A 89 1.72 13.10 3.38
C THR A 89 0.82 14.11 2.67
N HIS A 90 1.20 14.56 1.46
CA HIS A 90 0.33 15.35 0.58
C HIS A 90 -0.50 14.48 -0.39
N ASN A 91 -0.50 13.17 -0.19
CA ASN A 91 -1.22 12.15 -0.94
C ASN A 91 -1.02 12.20 -2.46
N GLY A 92 0.21 12.47 -2.92
CA GLY A 92 0.51 12.59 -4.35
C GLY A 92 0.07 13.89 -5.03
N PHE A 93 -0.60 14.82 -4.33
CA PHE A 93 -1.03 16.12 -4.91
C PHE A 93 0.05 17.21 -4.90
N SER A 94 1.31 16.81 -5.01
CA SER A 94 2.44 17.70 -5.27
C SER A 94 2.88 17.54 -6.73
N THR A 95 3.65 18.49 -7.24
CA THR A 95 4.31 18.34 -8.54
C THR A 95 5.49 17.38 -8.41
N PHE A 96 5.64 16.50 -9.38
CA PHE A 96 6.80 15.64 -9.56
C PHE A 96 7.42 15.93 -10.93
N THR A 97 8.69 16.31 -10.93
CA THR A 97 9.51 16.59 -12.12
C THR A 97 10.57 15.50 -12.35
N GLY A 98 10.73 14.57 -11.40
CA GLY A 98 11.77 13.54 -11.42
C GLY A 98 13.02 13.96 -10.64
N ALA A 99 12.97 15.09 -9.93
CA ALA A 99 14.09 15.56 -9.11
C ALA A 99 14.16 14.74 -7.82
N ILE A 100 15.36 14.31 -7.42
CA ILE A 100 15.53 13.38 -6.28
C ILE A 100 15.00 13.96 -4.96
N GLU A 101 15.03 15.28 -4.81
CA GLU A 101 14.54 15.99 -3.64
C GLU A 101 13.02 15.85 -3.44
N GLU A 102 12.29 15.51 -4.51
CA GLU A 102 10.84 15.25 -4.46
C GLU A 102 10.54 13.88 -3.81
N TYR A 103 11.48 12.93 -3.90
CA TYR A 103 11.38 11.58 -3.36
C TYR A 103 12.14 11.39 -2.03
N CYS A 104 13.00 12.35 -1.67
CA CYS A 104 13.83 12.31 -0.46
C CYS A 104 13.64 13.56 0.40
N ASN A 105 12.44 13.75 0.94
CA ASN A 105 12.10 14.89 1.79
C ASN A 105 11.24 14.49 3.00
N GLN A 106 10.87 15.49 3.81
CA GLN A 106 10.08 15.31 5.04
C GLN A 106 8.62 14.89 4.81
N TYR A 107 8.12 14.97 3.57
CA TYR A 107 6.75 14.59 3.23
C TYR A 107 6.60 13.12 2.88
N VAL A 108 7.72 12.40 2.73
CA VAL A 108 7.75 10.96 2.47
C VAL A 108 7.32 10.20 3.72
N ASP A 109 6.35 9.32 3.56
CA ASP A 109 5.90 8.41 4.60
C ASP A 109 6.79 7.15 4.61
N LYS A 110 7.72 7.10 5.57
CA LYS A 110 8.66 5.99 5.72
C LYS A 110 7.98 4.71 6.17
N ASP A 111 6.88 4.83 6.91
CA ASP A 111 6.15 3.69 7.45
C ASP A 111 5.43 2.98 6.29
N ALA A 112 4.85 3.75 5.37
CA ALA A 112 4.28 3.23 4.13
C ALA A 112 5.33 2.55 3.23
N LEU A 113 6.52 3.16 3.07
CA LEU A 113 7.62 2.54 2.31
C LEU A 113 8.02 1.17 2.90
N ILE A 114 8.17 1.09 4.22
CA ILE A 114 8.52 -0.16 4.90
C ILE A 114 7.42 -1.21 4.71
N TYR A 115 6.15 -0.83 4.85
CA TYR A 115 5.03 -1.73 4.58
C TYR A 115 5.09 -2.31 3.15
N LEU A 116 5.35 -1.49 2.13
CA LEU A 116 5.42 -1.95 0.74
C LEU A 116 6.59 -2.90 0.50
N ILE A 117 7.76 -2.64 1.11
CA ILE A 117 8.91 -3.55 1.08
C ILE A 117 8.53 -4.89 1.72
N LEU A 118 7.96 -4.88 2.93
CA LEU A 118 7.55 -6.09 3.63
C LEU A 118 6.48 -6.88 2.86
N ALA A 119 5.53 -6.18 2.24
CA ALA A 119 4.49 -6.80 1.43
C ALA A 119 5.09 -7.53 0.22
N ASN A 120 5.99 -6.89 -0.52
CA ASN A 120 6.63 -7.50 -1.68
C ASN A 120 7.59 -8.63 -1.27
N GLU A 121 8.40 -8.47 -0.22
CA GLU A 121 9.28 -9.54 0.26
C GLU A 121 8.48 -10.77 0.68
N MET A 122 7.45 -10.59 1.50
CA MET A 122 6.60 -11.68 1.96
C MET A 122 5.88 -12.37 0.79
N LEU A 123 5.29 -11.60 -0.13
CA LEU A 123 4.56 -12.15 -1.27
C LEU A 123 5.48 -13.00 -2.15
N HIS A 124 6.66 -12.49 -2.53
CA HIS A 124 7.58 -13.23 -3.39
C HIS A 124 8.30 -14.38 -2.67
N GLU A 125 8.48 -14.31 -1.35
CA GLU A 125 9.02 -15.42 -0.56
C GLU A 125 8.02 -16.58 -0.48
N LEU A 126 6.75 -16.28 -0.19
CA LEU A 126 5.70 -17.30 -0.02
C LEU A 126 5.15 -17.79 -1.36
N HIS A 127 5.14 -16.94 -2.38
CA HIS A 127 4.55 -17.17 -3.69
C HIS A 127 5.49 -16.65 -4.79
N PRO A 128 6.54 -17.39 -5.16
CA PRO A 128 7.57 -16.91 -6.09
C PRO A 128 7.10 -16.49 -7.49
N ASP A 129 5.93 -16.95 -7.92
CA ASP A 129 5.32 -16.63 -9.23
C ASP A 129 4.25 -15.53 -9.14
N ILE A 130 4.02 -14.94 -7.95
CA ILE A 130 3.05 -13.84 -7.78
C ILE A 130 3.51 -12.61 -8.55
N ILE A 131 2.55 -11.86 -9.09
CA ILE A 131 2.82 -10.58 -9.77
C ILE A 131 2.32 -9.42 -8.91
N THR A 132 3.16 -8.42 -8.65
CA THR A 132 2.74 -7.17 -8.03
C THR A 132 2.95 -5.97 -8.96
N ILE A 133 1.89 -5.18 -9.13
CA ILE A 133 1.87 -3.99 -9.97
C ILE A 133 1.60 -2.77 -9.09
N ALA A 134 2.41 -1.73 -9.24
CA ALA A 134 2.25 -0.48 -8.51
C ALA A 134 1.50 0.57 -9.32
N GLU A 135 0.31 1.00 -8.88
CA GLU A 135 -0.29 2.22 -9.43
C GLU A 135 0.37 3.45 -8.79
N ASP A 136 1.41 3.96 -9.44
CA ASP A 136 2.12 5.18 -9.06
C ASP A 136 2.16 6.22 -10.18
N ALA A 137 1.71 7.44 -9.87
CA ALA A 137 1.76 8.57 -10.79
C ALA A 137 2.99 9.46 -10.59
N THR A 138 3.83 9.15 -9.60
CA THR A 138 4.97 9.99 -9.20
C THR A 138 6.29 9.56 -9.83
N TYR A 139 6.33 8.37 -10.44
CA TYR A 139 7.52 7.76 -11.00
C TYR A 139 8.61 7.55 -9.95
N TYR A 140 8.24 7.05 -8.77
CA TYR A 140 9.18 6.82 -7.66
C TYR A 140 10.42 6.01 -8.12
N PRO A 141 11.66 6.53 -7.96
CA PRO A 141 12.86 5.81 -8.34
C PRO A 141 13.04 4.51 -7.55
N GLY A 142 13.19 3.38 -8.24
CA GLY A 142 13.36 2.07 -7.60
C GLY A 142 12.06 1.34 -7.26
N LEU A 143 10.91 1.81 -7.79
CA LEU A 143 9.61 1.16 -7.59
C LEU A 143 9.64 -0.34 -7.95
N CYS A 144 10.26 -0.67 -9.08
CA CYS A 144 10.41 -2.06 -9.55
C CYS A 144 11.83 -2.63 -9.40
N GLU A 145 12.65 -2.03 -8.54
CA GLU A 145 13.95 -2.60 -8.20
C GLU A 145 13.80 -3.57 -7.02
N PRO A 146 14.63 -4.63 -6.94
CA PRO A 146 14.61 -5.55 -5.82
C PRO A 146 14.84 -4.86 -4.47
N THR A 147 14.17 -5.32 -3.42
CA THR A 147 14.34 -4.77 -2.06
C THR A 147 15.77 -4.91 -1.54
N THR A 148 16.48 -5.96 -1.96
CA THR A 148 17.91 -6.18 -1.67
C THR A 148 18.83 -5.11 -2.25
N GLN A 149 18.36 -4.30 -3.21
CA GLN A 149 19.08 -3.15 -3.78
C GLN A 149 18.53 -1.80 -3.29
N GLY A 150 17.57 -1.81 -2.35
CA GLY A 150 16.91 -0.62 -1.84
C GLY A 150 15.69 -0.17 -2.64
N GLY A 151 15.17 -1.01 -3.55
CA GLY A 151 13.90 -0.77 -4.24
C GLY A 151 12.68 -1.20 -3.42
N LEU A 152 11.48 -1.08 -4.00
CA LEU A 152 10.21 -1.49 -3.38
C LEU A 152 9.76 -2.91 -3.74
N GLY A 153 10.41 -3.55 -4.72
CA GLY A 153 10.18 -4.95 -5.05
C GLY A 153 8.92 -5.23 -5.86
N PHE A 154 8.32 -4.23 -6.52
CA PHE A 154 7.23 -4.46 -7.48
C PHE A 154 7.76 -5.03 -8.80
N ASP A 155 6.95 -5.81 -9.52
CA ASP A 155 7.33 -6.30 -10.84
C ASP A 155 7.08 -5.26 -11.94
N TYR A 156 5.98 -4.51 -11.80
CA TYR A 156 5.52 -3.53 -12.78
C TYR A 156 4.94 -2.27 -12.13
N TRP A 157 4.78 -1.21 -12.92
CA TRP A 157 4.14 0.05 -12.56
C TRP A 157 3.36 0.66 -13.73
#